data_AF-A0A849RQS8-F1
#
_entry.id   AF-A0A849RQS8-F1
#
_cell.length_a   1.000
_cell.length_b   1.000
_cell.length_c   1.000
_cell.angle_alpha   90.00
_cell.angle_beta   90.00
_cell.angle_gamma   90.00
#
_symmetry.space_group_name_H-M   'P 1'
#
loop_
_entity.id
_entity.type
_entity.pdbx_description
1 polymer ?
#
loop_
_entity_poly.entity_id
_entity_poly.type
_entity_poly.pdbx_seq_one_letter_code
_entity_poly.pdbx_strand_id
1 'polypeptide(L)'
;MTTQSSTSVYTIDPLRDDRWPELIARHPNASVFHTRGWLRALQTTYGYEPVAFTTSPASQELTNAILFCVVRSWLTGDRLVSLPFSDHCEPLVDDAGQFEALRAHAEVVRVKERQKYVELRSSNSCLEFEKDFGRAKTYTLHRLNLRPGLDTLRKKFHRDCI
;
A
#
# COMPACT_ATOMS: atom_id res chain seq x y z
N MET A 1 11.44 29.84 -4.05
CA MET A 1 10.45 29.58 -2.98
C MET A 1 9.26 28.92 -3.62
N THR A 2 9.21 27.59 -3.61
CA THR A 2 8.10 26.81 -4.17
C THR A 2 7.01 26.73 -3.11
N THR A 3 5.87 27.35 -3.38
CA THR A 3 4.66 27.27 -2.56
C THR A 3 4.16 25.83 -2.56
N GLN A 4 4.42 25.09 -1.48
CA GLN A 4 3.92 23.75 -1.27
C GLN A 4 2.43 23.85 -0.97
N SER A 5 1.57 23.62 -1.97
CA SER A 5 0.14 23.48 -1.74
C SER A 5 -0.08 22.29 -0.81
N SER A 6 -0.75 22.52 0.32
CA SER A 6 -1.11 21.48 1.27
C SER A 6 -2.20 20.60 0.65
N THR A 7 -1.81 19.52 -0.04
CA THR A 7 -2.75 18.50 -0.51
C THR A 7 -3.45 17.90 0.71
N SER A 8 -4.79 18.00 0.76
CA SER A 8 -5.57 17.38 1.84
C SER A 8 -5.54 15.87 1.69
N VAL A 9 -5.35 15.17 2.81
CA VAL A 9 -5.35 13.70 2.88
C VAL A 9 -6.48 13.26 3.78
N TYR A 10 -7.17 12.21 3.36
CA TYR A 10 -8.36 11.65 4.00
C TYR A 10 -8.09 10.20 4.41
N THR A 11 -8.63 9.83 5.57
CA THR A 11 -8.62 8.47 6.07
C THR A 11 -9.95 7.80 5.78
N ILE A 12 -9.92 6.62 5.15
CA ILE A 12 -11.11 5.85 4.78
C ILE A 12 -11.00 4.41 5.29
N ASP A 13 -12.17 3.78 5.48
CA ASP A 13 -12.27 2.34 5.70
C ASP A 13 -12.49 1.63 4.35
N PRO A 14 -11.50 0.88 3.83
CA PRO A 14 -11.61 0.22 2.51
C PRO A 14 -12.68 -0.88 2.46
N LEU A 15 -13.12 -1.41 3.61
CA LEU A 15 -14.22 -2.37 3.68
C LEU A 15 -15.60 -1.71 3.56
N ARG A 16 -15.69 -0.39 3.78
CA ARG A 16 -16.94 0.38 3.76
C ARG A 16 -17.01 1.41 2.63
N ASP A 17 -15.88 1.79 2.06
CA ASP A 17 -15.83 2.78 0.98
C ASP A 17 -16.10 2.11 -0.37
N ASP A 18 -17.28 2.37 -0.97
CA ASP A 18 -17.73 1.72 -2.21
C ASP A 18 -16.90 2.08 -3.44
N ARG A 19 -16.04 3.09 -3.35
CA ARG A 19 -15.08 3.45 -4.41
C ARG A 19 -13.85 2.54 -4.41
N TRP A 20 -13.61 1.81 -3.32
CA TRP A 20 -12.42 0.96 -3.15
C TRP A 20 -12.27 -0.12 -4.23
N PRO A 21 -13.30 -0.94 -4.55
CA PRO A 21 -13.16 -1.99 -5.57
C PRO A 21 -12.75 -1.46 -6.94
N GLU A 22 -13.25 -0.28 -7.34
CA GLU A 22 -12.91 0.34 -8.62
C GLU A 22 -11.44 0.78 -8.68
N LEU A 23 -10.91 1.37 -7.60
CA LEU A 23 -9.48 1.66 -7.50
C LEU A 23 -8.63 0.39 -7.66
N ILE A 24 -9.03 -0.70 -7.01
CA ILE A 24 -8.28 -1.97 -7.07
C ILE A 24 -8.34 -2.59 -8.48
N ALA A 25 -9.47 -2.47 -9.16
CA ALA A 25 -9.63 -3.00 -10.52
C ALA A 25 -8.77 -2.26 -11.53
N ARG A 26 -8.62 -0.94 -11.39
CA ARG A 26 -7.96 -0.08 -12.38
C ARG A 26 -6.46 0.16 -12.13
N HIS A 27 -6.01 0.13 -10.88
CA HIS A 27 -4.66 0.58 -10.55
C HIS A 27 -3.60 -0.50 -10.86
N PRO A 28 -2.54 -0.20 -11.64
CA PRO A 28 -1.58 -1.21 -12.10
C PRO A 28 -0.73 -1.86 -10.99
N ASN A 29 -0.57 -1.17 -9.86
CA ASN A 29 0.13 -1.71 -8.68
C ASN A 29 -0.79 -2.46 -7.71
N ALA A 30 -2.09 -2.53 -7.98
CA ALA A 30 -3.01 -3.30 -7.14
C ALA A 30 -2.76 -4.80 -7.27
N SER A 31 -3.10 -5.52 -6.21
CA SER A 31 -2.94 -6.97 -6.10
C SER A 31 -4.07 -7.55 -5.26
N VAL A 32 -4.15 -8.88 -5.16
CA VAL A 32 -5.14 -9.57 -4.32
C VAL A 32 -5.14 -9.08 -2.87
N PHE A 33 -3.99 -8.63 -2.37
CA PHE A 33 -3.81 -8.10 -1.02
C PHE A 33 -4.61 -6.82 -0.74
N HIS A 34 -4.98 -6.07 -1.79
CA HIS A 34 -5.80 -4.88 -1.65
C HIS A 34 -7.31 -5.17 -1.67
N THR A 35 -7.72 -6.38 -2.07
CA THR A 35 -9.13 -6.70 -2.27
C THR A 35 -9.91 -6.75 -0.95
N ARG A 36 -11.18 -6.34 -0.97
CA ARG A 36 -12.07 -6.45 0.19
C ARG A 36 -12.12 -7.88 0.74
N GLY A 37 -12.08 -8.90 -0.12
CA GLY A 37 -12.07 -10.30 0.29
C GLY A 37 -10.88 -10.64 1.19
N TRP A 38 -9.68 -10.24 0.79
CA TRP A 38 -8.47 -10.44 1.61
C TRP A 38 -8.52 -9.63 2.91
N LEU A 39 -8.89 -8.35 2.84
CA LEU A 39 -9.03 -7.49 4.03
C LEU A 39 -10.05 -8.04 5.03
N ARG A 40 -11.17 -8.57 4.53
CA ARG A 40 -12.21 -9.18 5.36
C ARG A 40 -11.72 -10.47 6.01
N ALA A 41 -10.93 -11.27 5.31
CA ALA A 41 -10.32 -12.47 5.87
C ALA A 41 -9.37 -12.12 7.03
N LEU A 42 -8.55 -11.07 6.87
CA LEU A 42 -7.67 -10.59 7.94
C LEU A 42 -8.44 -10.04 9.15
N GLN A 43 -9.46 -9.21 8.91
CA GLN A 43 -10.30 -8.66 9.97
C GLN A 43 -11.06 -9.76 10.73
N THR A 44 -11.66 -10.70 10.02
CA THR A 44 -12.53 -11.72 10.64
C THR A 44 -11.71 -12.79 11.37
N THR A 45 -10.54 -13.14 10.85
CA THR A 45 -9.69 -14.20 11.44
C THR A 45 -8.81 -13.68 12.57
N TYR A 46 -8.26 -12.46 12.43
CA TYR A 46 -7.21 -11.95 13.33
C TYR A 46 -7.58 -10.63 14.02
N GLY A 47 -8.71 -10.01 13.68
CA GLY A 47 -9.11 -8.72 14.24
C GLY A 47 -8.30 -7.54 13.71
N TYR A 48 -7.57 -7.69 12.60
CA TYR A 48 -6.85 -6.55 12.00
C TYR A 48 -7.81 -5.49 11.47
N GLU A 49 -7.49 -4.22 11.71
CA GLU A 49 -8.29 -3.08 11.30
C GLU A 49 -7.67 -2.42 10.06
N PRO A 50 -8.18 -2.68 8.85
CA PRO A 50 -7.67 -2.05 7.66
C PRO A 50 -8.05 -0.56 7.63
N VAL A 51 -7.10 0.28 7.23
CA VAL A 51 -7.28 1.71 7.05
C VAL A 51 -6.53 2.15 5.81
N ALA A 52 -7.11 3.02 5.00
CA ALA A 52 -6.44 3.57 3.84
C ALA A 52 -6.38 5.09 3.89
N PHE A 53 -5.28 5.67 3.42
CA PHE A 53 -5.11 7.11 3.25
C PHE A 53 -5.16 7.46 1.77
N THR A 54 -5.88 8.51 1.41
CA THR A 54 -6.06 8.96 0.02
C THR A 54 -6.10 10.48 -0.07
N THR A 55 -5.68 11.05 -1.20
CA THR A 55 -5.87 12.49 -1.48
C THR A 55 -7.24 12.77 -2.09
N SER A 56 -8.01 11.74 -2.43
CA SER A 56 -9.34 11.87 -3.03
C SER A 56 -10.39 12.23 -1.97
N PRO A 57 -11.08 13.38 -2.09
CA PRO A 57 -12.17 13.72 -1.17
C PRO A 57 -13.35 12.76 -1.32
N ALA A 58 -14.21 12.68 -0.31
CA ALA A 58 -15.35 11.75 -0.26
C ALA A 58 -16.31 11.85 -1.48
N SER A 59 -16.41 13.02 -2.10
CA SER A 59 -17.27 13.30 -3.25
C SER A 59 -16.69 12.91 -4.61
N GLN A 60 -15.44 12.45 -4.67
CA GLN A 60 -14.75 12.12 -5.93
C GLN A 60 -14.34 10.65 -5.97
N GLU A 61 -14.05 10.13 -7.16
CA GLU A 61 -13.47 8.80 -7.31
C GLU A 61 -12.09 8.70 -6.65
N LEU A 62 -11.74 7.51 -6.19
CA LEU A 62 -10.41 7.26 -5.64
C LEU A 62 -9.37 7.22 -6.76
N THR A 63 -8.44 8.16 -6.71
CA THR A 63 -7.32 8.22 -7.66
C THR A 63 -6.11 7.46 -7.13
N ASN A 64 -5.92 7.47 -5.81
CA ASN A 64 -4.80 6.84 -5.13
C ASN A 64 -5.18 6.34 -3.73
N ALA A 65 -4.33 5.49 -3.17
CA ALA A 65 -4.39 5.14 -1.74
C ALA A 65 -3.08 4.51 -1.23
N ILE A 66 -2.81 4.62 0.07
CA ILE A 66 -1.91 3.72 0.80
C ILE A 66 -2.73 2.95 1.84
N LEU A 67 -2.62 1.64 1.81
CA LEU A 67 -3.33 0.71 2.70
C LEU A 67 -2.44 0.28 3.87
N PHE A 68 -3.00 0.33 5.07
CA PHE A 68 -2.38 -0.14 6.30
C PHE A 68 -3.34 -1.04 7.08
N CYS A 69 -2.81 -1.74 8.08
CA CYS A 69 -3.58 -2.23 9.21
C CYS A 69 -3.15 -1.54 10.50
N VAL A 70 -4.11 -1.12 11.31
CA VAL A 70 -3.87 -0.69 12.69
C VAL A 70 -3.70 -1.96 13.53
N VAL A 71 -2.59 -2.06 14.24
CA VAL A 71 -2.37 -3.11 15.24
C VAL A 71 -2.33 -2.47 16.60
N ARG A 72 -3.21 -2.92 17.49
CA ARG A 72 -3.23 -2.50 18.89
C ARG A 72 -2.70 -3.61 19.77
N SER A 73 -1.76 -3.28 20.66
CA SER A 73 -1.13 -4.27 21.52
C SER A 73 -0.65 -3.65 22.82
N TRP A 74 -1.14 -4.16 23.94
CA TRP A 74 -0.69 -3.73 25.27
C TRP A 74 0.80 -4.03 25.51
N LEU A 75 1.30 -5.15 24.98
CA LEU A 75 2.69 -5.59 25.16
C LEU A 75 3.64 -4.90 24.18
N THR A 76 3.27 -4.82 22.90
CA THR A 76 4.16 -4.33 21.85
C THR A 76 3.88 -2.90 21.42
N GLY A 77 2.80 -2.29 21.92
CA GLY A 77 2.32 -0.96 21.53
C GLY A 77 1.57 -0.93 20.21
N ASP A 78 0.92 0.21 19.97
CA ASP A 78 0.11 0.45 18.78
C ASP A 78 0.99 0.87 17.60
N ARG A 79 0.64 0.44 16.39
CA ARG A 79 1.44 0.66 15.18
C ARG A 79 0.61 0.56 13.90
N LEU A 80 1.00 1.35 12.90
CA LEU A 80 0.46 1.27 11.56
C LEU A 80 1.42 0.36 10.80
N VAL A 81 0.94 -0.82 10.43
CA VAL A 81 1.74 -1.75 9.65
C VAL A 81 1.23 -1.80 8.23
N SER A 82 2.14 -2.10 7.30
CA SER A 82 1.74 -2.63 6.01
C SER A 82 0.93 -3.91 6.21
N LEU A 83 0.31 -4.39 5.15
CA LEU A 83 -0.69 -5.45 5.27
C LEU A 83 -0.11 -6.76 5.86
N PRO A 84 -0.67 -7.28 6.97
CA PRO A 84 -0.25 -8.56 7.54
C PRO A 84 -0.42 -9.73 6.57
N PHE A 85 0.42 -10.75 6.73
CA PHE A 85 0.43 -11.96 5.89
C PHE A 85 0.53 -11.69 4.38
N SER A 86 1.21 -10.60 4.01
CA SER A 86 1.59 -10.29 2.64
C SER A 86 3.10 -10.06 2.54
N ASP A 87 3.68 -10.48 1.42
CA ASP A 87 5.09 -10.20 1.11
C ASP A 87 5.31 -8.71 0.87
N HIS A 88 4.34 -8.08 0.20
CA HIS A 88 4.31 -6.65 -0.10
C HIS A 88 2.86 -6.17 -0.27
N CYS A 89 2.64 -4.89 -0.02
CA CYS A 89 1.39 -4.19 -0.31
C CYS A 89 1.76 -2.81 -0.86
N GLU A 90 1.74 -2.69 -2.19
CA GLU A 90 2.20 -1.49 -2.87
C GLU A 90 1.32 -0.27 -2.56
N PRO A 91 1.91 0.90 -2.31
CA PRO A 91 1.20 2.17 -2.47
C PRO A 91 0.55 2.25 -3.86
N LEU A 92 -0.75 2.55 -3.89
CA LEU A 92 -1.53 2.78 -5.12
C LEU A 92 -1.45 4.26 -5.46
N VAL A 93 -0.30 4.68 -5.97
CA VAL A 93 0.03 6.07 -6.33
C VAL A 93 0.64 6.12 -7.72
N ASP A 94 0.37 7.20 -8.46
CA ASP A 94 0.89 7.39 -9.82
C ASP A 94 2.25 8.09 -9.85
N ASP A 95 2.57 8.89 -8.81
CA ASP A 95 3.78 9.70 -8.74
C ASP A 95 4.32 9.87 -7.32
N ALA A 96 5.57 10.33 -7.22
CA ALA A 96 6.26 10.53 -5.95
C ALA A 96 5.63 11.62 -5.06
N GLY A 97 4.95 12.62 -5.66
CA GLY A 97 4.27 13.68 -4.92
C GLY A 97 3.04 13.16 -4.19
N GLN A 98 2.26 12.29 -4.82
CA GLN A 98 1.14 11.59 -4.17
C GLN A 98 1.63 10.70 -3.03
N PHE A 99 2.70 9.94 -3.26
CA PHE A 99 3.32 9.14 -2.22
C PHE A 99 3.74 9.99 -1.03
N GLU A 100 4.43 11.11 -1.27
CA GLU A 100 4.89 12.00 -0.21
C GLU A 100 3.74 12.61 0.60
N ALA A 101 2.65 13.04 -0.05
CA ALA A 101 1.48 13.56 0.64
C ALA A 101 0.87 12.52 1.60
N LEU A 102 0.67 11.28 1.11
CA LEU A 102 0.08 10.19 1.90
C LEU A 102 1.03 9.71 3.02
N ARG A 103 2.33 9.68 2.75
CA ARG A 103 3.36 9.35 3.73
C ARG A 103 3.46 10.39 4.83
N ALA A 104 3.52 11.68 4.49
CA ALA A 104 3.53 12.77 5.45
C ALA A 104 2.27 12.74 6.34
N HIS A 105 1.11 12.38 5.76
CA HIS A 105 -0.10 12.17 6.56
C HIS A 105 0.01 10.98 7.50
N ALA A 106 0.58 9.85 7.07
CA ALA A 106 0.82 8.70 7.94
C ALA A 106 1.70 9.07 9.14
N GLU A 107 2.67 9.96 8.94
CA GLU A 107 3.51 10.50 10.02
C GLU A 107 2.71 11.37 11.00
N VAL A 108 1.84 12.25 10.51
CA VAL A 108 0.93 13.04 11.35
C VAL A 108 0.03 12.12 12.18
N VAL A 109 -0.57 11.10 11.56
CA VAL A 109 -1.39 10.11 12.27
C VAL A 109 -0.57 9.35 13.30
N ARG A 110 0.66 8.95 12.97
CA ARG A 110 1.57 8.25 13.89
C ARG A 110 1.80 9.06 15.16
N VAL A 111 2.15 10.34 15.02
CA VAL A 111 2.40 11.23 16.17
C VAL A 111 1.11 11.48 16.95
N LYS A 112 0.01 11.82 16.27
CA LYS A 112 -1.28 12.12 16.90
C LYS A 112 -1.83 10.95 17.69
N GLU A 113 -1.82 9.76 17.10
CA GLU A 113 -2.38 8.54 17.69
C GLU A 113 -1.32 7.76 18.50
N ARG A 114 -0.14 8.35 18.74
CA ARG A 114 0.98 7.78 19.52
C ARG A 114 1.40 6.37 19.08
N GLN A 115 1.33 6.13 17.77
CA GLN A 115 1.76 4.88 17.16
C GLN A 115 3.28 4.79 17.24
N LYS A 116 3.82 3.62 17.59
CA LYS A 116 5.27 3.43 17.75
C LYS A 116 6.05 3.59 16.45
N TYR A 117 5.46 3.15 15.33
CA TYR A 117 6.04 3.26 14.01
C TYR A 117 4.98 3.11 12.91
N VAL A 118 5.40 3.48 11.69
CA VAL A 118 4.71 3.16 10.43
C VAL A 118 5.58 2.19 9.65
N GLU A 119 5.04 1.08 9.18
CA GLU A 119 5.73 0.11 8.30
C GLU A 119 5.13 0.15 6.90
N LEU A 120 5.99 0.12 5.88
CA LEU A 120 5.62 -0.08 4.48
C LEU A 120 6.41 -1.26 3.92
N ARG A 121 5.74 -2.13 3.14
CA ARG A 121 6.37 -3.23 2.39
C ARG A 121 6.08 -3.03 0.91
N SER A 122 7.06 -2.52 0.20
CA SER A 122 6.94 -2.19 -1.22
C SER A 122 8.16 -2.71 -1.97
N SER A 123 7.91 -3.22 -3.17
CA SER A 123 8.93 -3.57 -4.16
C SER A 123 9.14 -2.46 -5.20
N ASN A 124 8.42 -1.33 -5.06
CA ASN A 124 8.44 -0.23 -6.00
C ASN A 124 9.69 0.65 -5.79
N SER A 125 10.68 0.45 -6.66
CA SER A 125 11.93 1.22 -6.66
C SER A 125 11.77 2.69 -7.04
N CYS A 126 10.62 3.11 -7.55
CA CYS A 126 10.36 4.50 -7.92
C CYS A 126 9.92 5.37 -6.72
N LEU A 127 9.71 4.76 -5.54
CA LEU A 127 9.33 5.48 -4.33
C LEU A 127 10.57 5.78 -3.49
N GLU A 128 10.73 7.05 -3.11
CA GLU A 128 11.83 7.48 -2.24
C GLU A 128 11.47 7.22 -0.76
N PHE A 129 11.97 6.12 -0.20
CA PHE A 129 11.77 5.82 1.23
C PHE A 129 12.87 6.39 2.14
N GLU A 130 14.06 6.64 1.59
CA GLU A 130 15.29 6.80 2.38
C GLU A 130 15.40 8.10 3.20
N LYS A 131 14.55 9.10 2.94
CA LYS A 131 14.60 10.37 3.68
C LYS A 131 14.13 10.23 5.13
N ASP A 132 13.09 9.43 5.36
CA ASP A 132 12.38 9.36 6.65
C ASP A 132 12.08 7.93 7.12
N PHE A 133 12.23 6.92 6.27
CA PHE A 133 12.14 5.52 6.68
C PHE A 133 13.51 4.89 6.82
N GLY A 134 13.70 4.17 7.94
CA GLY A 134 14.76 3.18 8.05
C GLY A 134 14.38 1.88 7.33
N ARG A 135 15.33 1.25 6.64
CA ARG A 135 15.13 -0.08 6.07
C ARG A 135 15.10 -1.14 7.17
N ALA A 136 13.96 -1.83 7.33
CA ALA A 136 13.80 -2.86 8.34
C ALA A 136 14.22 -4.28 7.87
N LYS A 137 13.79 -4.69 6.67
CA LYS A 137 14.04 -6.02 6.09
C LYS A 137 14.14 -5.93 4.56
N THR A 138 14.82 -6.89 3.95
CA THR A 138 14.94 -7.03 2.49
C THR A 138 14.49 -8.43 2.09
N TYR A 139 13.73 -8.51 1.00
CA TYR A 139 13.23 -9.76 0.43
C TYR A 139 13.51 -9.78 -1.07
N THR A 140 13.59 -10.96 -1.67
CA THR A 140 13.74 -11.15 -3.12
C THR A 140 12.43 -11.63 -3.71
N LEU A 141 11.86 -10.87 -4.64
CA LEU A 141 10.63 -11.20 -5.34
C LEU A 141 10.92 -11.49 -6.82
N HIS A 142 10.53 -12.67 -7.30
CA HIS A 142 10.64 -13.03 -8.71
C HIS A 142 9.32 -12.70 -9.41
N ARG A 143 9.33 -11.76 -10.37
CA ARG A 143 8.15 -11.36 -11.15
C ARG A 143 8.34 -11.74 -12.62
N LEU A 144 7.41 -12.52 -13.16
CA LEU A 144 7.32 -12.79 -14.60
C LEU A 144 6.15 -11.98 -15.19
N ASN A 145 6.45 -11.11 -16.16
CA ASN A 145 5.41 -10.37 -16.88
C ASN A 145 4.71 -11.29 -17.88
N LEU A 146 3.45 -11.66 -17.61
CA LEU A 146 2.65 -12.57 -18.45
C LEU A 146 1.89 -11.86 -19.60
N ARG A 147 2.02 -10.53 -19.76
CA ARG A 147 1.36 -9.78 -20.84
C ARG A 147 1.79 -10.20 -22.26
N PRO A 148 3.06 -10.55 -22.54
CA PRO A 148 3.46 -11.04 -23.86
C PRO A 148 2.79 -12.38 -24.20
N GLY A 149 2.67 -12.68 -25.51
CA GLY A 149 2.16 -13.98 -25.97
C GLY A 149 3.03 -15.15 -25.51
N LEU A 150 2.42 -16.34 -25.42
CA LEU A 150 3.05 -17.55 -24.88
C LEU A 150 4.39 -17.89 -25.56
N ASP A 151 4.48 -17.74 -26.88
CA ASP A 151 5.73 -18.01 -27.62
C ASP A 151 6.86 -17.04 -27.25
N THR A 152 6.53 -15.77 -27.01
CA THR A 152 7.49 -14.77 -26.53
C THR A 152 7.97 -15.10 -25.13
N LEU A 153 7.06 -15.56 -24.25
CA LEU A 153 7.41 -16.00 -22.91
C LEU A 153 8.34 -17.21 -22.96
N ARG A 154 7.97 -18.26 -23.70
CA ARG A 154 8.75 -19.50 -23.87
C ARG A 154 10.18 -19.23 -24.34
N LYS A 155 10.37 -18.35 -25.34
CA LYS A 155 11.70 -17.97 -25.85
C LYS A 155 12.60 -17.27 -24.82
N LYS A 156 12.04 -16.75 -23.73
CA LYS A 156 12.79 -16.10 -22.64
C LYS A 156 13.18 -17.04 -21.51
N PHE A 157 12.67 -18.27 -21.48
CA PHE A 157 13.13 -19.26 -20.50
C PHE A 157 14.56 -19.70 -20.83
N HIS A 158 15.30 -20.09 -19.79
CA HIS A 158 16.62 -20.69 -19.98
C HIS A 158 16.50 -21.97 -20.80
N ARG A 159 17.54 -22.31 -21.59
CA ARG A 159 17.52 -23.49 -22.48
C ARG A 159 17.28 -24.81 -21.74
N ASP A 160 17.67 -24.86 -20.46
CA ASP A 160 17.53 -26.06 -19.61
C ASP A 160 16.18 -26.13 -18.88
N CYS A 161 15.22 -25.24 -19.18
CA CYS A 161 13.89 -25.21 -18.56
C CYS A 161 12.76 -25.69 -19.48
N ILE A 162 13.07 -26.24 -20.65
CA ILE A 162 12.11 -26.68 -21.68
C ILE A 162 12.40 -28.13 -22.07
#